data_AF-A0AAP3A4D6-F1
#
_entry.id   AF-A0AAP3A4D6-F1
#
_cell.length_a   1.000
_cell.length_b   1.000
_cell.length_c   1.000
_cell.angle_alpha   90.00
_cell.angle_beta   90.00
_cell.angle_gamma   90.00
#
_symmetry.space_group_name_H-M   'P 1'
#
loop_
_entity.id
_entity.type
_entity.pdbx_description
1 polymer ?
#
loop_
_entity_poly.entity_id
_entity_poly.type
_entity_poly.pdbx_seq_one_letter_code
_entity_poly.pdbx_strand_id
1 'polypeptide(L)'
;EVKLDLDTASTQLAEGVYEVVLRVTVTAALGEETAFLCEVQQGGIFSIDGIEGTQMAHCLGAYCPNILFPYARECITSLVSRGTFPQL
;
A
#
# COMPACT_ATOMS: atom_id res chain seq x y z
N GLU A 1 19.16 4.98 7.87
CA GLU A 1 18.00 5.76 7.37
C GLU A 1 16.93 4.79 6.90
N VAL A 2 15.65 5.11 7.13
CA VAL A 2 14.52 4.34 6.62
C VAL A 2 13.75 5.25 5.68
N LYS A 3 13.57 4.83 4.44
CA LYS A 3 12.76 5.51 3.42
C LYS A 3 11.50 4.69 3.18
N LEU A 4 10.35 5.37 3.21
CA LEU A 4 9.04 4.81 2.93
C LEU A 4 8.47 5.53 1.70
N ASP A 5 8.09 4.75 0.69
CA ASP A 5 7.41 5.21 -0.50
C ASP A 5 6.03 4.54 -0.59
N LEU A 6 5.02 5.34 -0.94
CA LEU A 6 3.61 4.92 -1.01
C LEU A 6 3.06 5.32 -2.37
N ASP A 7 2.56 4.33 -3.10
CA ASP A 7 1.96 4.54 -4.42
C ASP A 7 0.62 3.82 -4.49
N THR A 8 -0.33 4.38 -5.21
CA THR A 8 -1.68 3.84 -5.32
C THR A 8 -2.11 3.81 -6.77
N ALA A 9 -2.58 2.64 -7.21
CA ALA A 9 -3.21 2.46 -8.50
C ALA A 9 -4.66 1.98 -8.30
N SER A 10 -5.54 2.33 -9.24
CA SER A 10 -6.91 1.82 -9.26
C SER A 10 -7.30 1.42 -10.68
N THR A 11 -8.05 0.32 -10.78
CA THR A 11 -8.49 -0.27 -12.05
C THR A 11 -9.98 -0.62 -11.92
N GLN A 12 -10.78 -0.22 -12.90
CA GLN A 12 -12.18 -0.66 -12.95
C GLN A 12 -12.25 -2.09 -13.51
N LEU A 13 -12.86 -3.01 -12.75
CA LEU A 13 -13.02 -4.42 -13.15
C LEU A 13 -14.40 -4.67 -13.79
N ALA A 14 -15.43 -3.99 -13.27
CA ALA A 14 -16.79 -4.02 -13.79
C ALA A 14 -17.52 -2.72 -13.43
N GLU A 15 -18.78 -2.59 -13.86
CA GLU A 15 -19.63 -1.48 -13.44
C GLU A 15 -19.79 -1.48 -11.90
N GLY A 16 -19.43 -0.35 -11.27
CA GLY A 16 -19.45 -0.21 -9.81
C GLY A 16 -18.42 -1.06 -9.05
N VAL A 17 -17.47 -1.73 -9.73
CA VAL A 17 -16.45 -2.59 -9.09
C VAL A 17 -15.04 -2.15 -9.49
N TYR A 18 -14.24 -1.83 -8.48
CA TYR A 18 -12.90 -1.28 -8.63
C TYR A 18 -11.88 -2.11 -7.84
N GLU A 19 -10.77 -2.43 -8.48
CA GLU A 19 -9.56 -2.86 -7.80
C GLU A 19 -8.75 -1.63 -7.39
N VAL A 20 -8.28 -1.61 -6.15
CA VAL A 20 -7.31 -0.63 -5.66
C VAL A 20 -6.11 -1.38 -5.14
N VAL A 21 -4.92 -0.98 -5.59
CA VAL A 21 -3.64 -1.56 -5.18
C VAL A 21 -2.82 -0.47 -4.51
N LEU A 22 -2.51 -0.68 -3.23
CA LEU A 22 -1.57 0.12 -2.47
C LEU A 22 -0.21 -0.55 -2.50
N ARG A 23 0.77 0.08 -3.16
CA ARG A 23 2.16 -0.31 -3.13
C ARG A 23 2.89 0.44 -2.03
N VAL A 24 3.59 -0.31 -1.19
CA VAL A 24 4.40 0.22 -0.10
C VAL A 24 5.81 -0.32 -0.26
N THR A 25 6.77 0.59 -0.43
CA THR A 25 8.18 0.25 -0.60
C THR A 25 8.97 0.83 0.57
N VAL A 26 9.69 -0.03 1.27
CA VAL A 26 10.53 0.32 2.41
C VAL A 26 11.98 -0.01 2.08
N THR A 27 12.84 0.98 2.20
CA THR A 27 14.29 0.82 2.05
C THR A 27 14.99 1.28 3.31
N ALA A 28 15.70 0.36 3.97
CA ALA A 28 16.52 0.66 5.12
C ALA A 28 18.01 0.59 4.76
N ALA A 29 18.79 1.62 5.10
CA ALA A 29 20.22 1.70 4.80
C ALA A 29 21.05 2.13 6.02
N LEU A 30 22.28 1.64 6.11
CA LEU A 30 23.32 2.00 7.07
C LEU A 30 24.45 2.73 6.32
N GLY A 31 24.38 4.06 6.28
CA GLY A 31 25.25 4.83 5.38
C GLY A 31 24.91 4.54 3.93
N GLU A 32 25.88 4.04 3.16
CA GLU A 32 25.72 3.69 1.75
C GLU A 32 25.29 2.22 1.52
N GLU A 33 25.34 1.37 2.56
CA GLU A 33 24.92 -0.02 2.45
C GLU A 33 23.42 -0.19 2.71
N THR A 34 22.72 -0.86 1.79
CA THR A 34 21.32 -1.25 1.99
C THR A 34 21.25 -2.42 2.95
N ALA A 35 20.56 -2.24 4.08
CA ALA A 35 20.31 -3.31 5.04
C ALA A 35 19.21 -4.24 4.52
N PHE A 36 18.08 -3.67 4.10
CA PHE A 36 17.02 -4.41 3.42
C PHE A 36 16.16 -3.51 2.53
N LEU A 37 15.50 -4.14 1.56
CA LEU A 37 14.45 -3.56 0.74
C LEU A 37 13.23 -4.50 0.80
N CYS A 38 12.07 -3.95 1.12
CA CYS A 38 10.81 -4.67 1.18
C CYS A 38 9.77 -3.92 0.37
N GLU A 39 9.13 -4.59 -0.59
CA GLU A 39 8.00 -4.04 -1.34
C GLU A 39 6.80 -4.95 -1.16
N VAL A 40 5.65 -4.35 -0.83
CA VAL A 40 4.36 -5.04 -0.73
C VAL A 40 3.35 -4.32 -1.61
N GLN A 41 2.62 -5.09 -2.42
CA GLN A 41 1.47 -4.60 -3.17
C GLN A 41 0.21 -5.21 -2.58
N GLN A 42 -0.51 -4.41 -1.79
CA GLN A 42 -1.74 -4.83 -1.14
C GLN A 42 -2.93 -4.41 -2.01
N GLY A 43 -3.61 -5.40 -2.58
CA GLY A 43 -4.83 -5.20 -3.37
C GLY A 43 -6.11 -5.35 -2.55
N GLY A 44 -7.17 -4.71 -3.03
CA GLY A 44 -8.55 -4.93 -2.58
C GLY A 44 -9.55 -4.61 -3.68
N ILE A 45 -10.65 -5.35 -3.71
CA ILE A 45 -11.78 -5.11 -4.61
C ILE A 45 -12.89 -4.41 -3.83
N PHE A 46 -13.36 -3.30 -4.34
CA PHE A 46 -14.36 -2.44 -3.73
C PHE A 46 -15.56 -2.28 -4.65
N SER A 47 -16.75 -2.49 -4.10
CA SER A 47 -17.99 -2.06 -4.72
C SER A 47 -18.27 -0.62 -4.33
N ILE A 48 -18.33 0.27 -5.32
CA ILE A 48 -18.52 1.71 -5.13
C ILE A 48 -19.65 2.16 -6.04
N ASP A 49 -20.70 2.70 -5.45
CA ASP A 49 -21.88 3.21 -6.14
C ASP A 49 -22.36 4.51 -5.47
N GLY A 50 -23.09 5.33 -6.21
CA GLY A 50 -23.69 6.57 -5.71
C GLY A 50 -22.74 7.75 -5.51
N ILE A 51 -21.48 7.67 -5.96
CA ILE A 51 -20.51 8.79 -5.95
C ILE A 51 -19.83 8.96 -7.31
N GLU A 52 -19.61 10.20 -7.72
CA GLU A 52 -19.02 10.53 -9.02
C GLU A 52 -17.95 11.64 -8.93
N GLY A 53 -17.19 11.81 -10.01
CA GLY A 53 -16.22 12.90 -10.16
C GLY A 53 -15.18 12.94 -9.04
N THR A 54 -15.03 14.10 -8.38
CA THR A 54 -14.05 14.32 -7.33
C THR A 54 -14.21 13.39 -6.12
N GLN A 55 -15.45 13.00 -5.79
CA GLN A 55 -15.71 12.09 -4.67
C GLN A 55 -15.21 10.67 -4.98
N MET A 56 -15.42 10.20 -6.21
CA MET A 56 -14.88 8.92 -6.67
C MET A 56 -13.35 8.93 -6.65
N ALA A 57 -12.72 10.00 -7.16
CA ALA A 57 -11.27 10.13 -7.15
C ALA A 57 -10.69 10.13 -5.73
N HIS A 58 -11.34 10.80 -4.78
CA HIS A 58 -10.96 10.78 -3.36
C HIS A 58 -11.17 9.38 -2.74
N CYS A 59 -12.25 8.69 -3.09
CA CYS A 59 -12.53 7.34 -2.60
C CYS A 59 -11.40 6.37 -3.02
N LEU A 60 -11.09 6.34 -4.32
CA LEU A 60 -10.07 5.45 -4.89
C LEU A 60 -8.64 5.84 -4.45
N GLY A 61 -8.35 7.13 -4.34
CA GLY A 61 -7.00 7.63 -4.06
C GLY A 61 -6.63 7.80 -2.59
N ALA A 62 -7.61 7.86 -1.68
CA ALA A 62 -7.34 8.08 -0.24
C ALA A 62 -8.12 7.12 0.66
N TYR A 63 -9.41 6.93 0.42
CA TYR A 63 -10.24 6.11 1.31
C TYR A 63 -9.92 4.62 1.20
N CYS A 64 -9.93 4.05 -0.01
CA CYS A 64 -9.58 2.65 -0.25
C CYS A 64 -8.14 2.33 0.21
N PRO A 65 -7.11 3.13 -0.13
CA PRO A 65 -5.74 2.90 0.36
C PRO A 65 -5.62 2.93 1.89
N ASN A 66 -6.36 3.82 2.57
CA ASN A 66 -6.36 3.86 4.03
C ASN A 66 -6.89 2.56 4.66
N ILE A 67 -7.87 1.92 4.02
CA ILE A 67 -8.36 0.59 4.44
C ILE A 67 -7.29 -0.49 4.20
N LEU A 68 -6.53 -0.40 3.12
CA LEU A 68 -5.49 -1.38 2.76
C LEU A 68 -4.20 -1.21 3.59
N PHE A 69 -3.91 0.00 4.06
CA PHE A 69 -2.66 0.35 4.72
C PHE A 69 -2.33 -0.53 5.95
N PRO A 70 -3.25 -0.82 6.88
CA PRO A 70 -2.97 -1.71 8.01
C PRO A 70 -2.50 -3.11 7.60
N TYR A 71 -3.05 -3.67 6.52
CA TYR A 71 -2.67 -4.99 6.01
C TYR A 71 -1.29 -4.95 5.36
N ALA A 72 -1.02 -3.92 4.54
CA ALA A 72 0.29 -3.72 3.94
C ALA A 72 1.37 -3.52 5.02
N ARG A 73 1.06 -2.74 6.06
CA ARG A 73 1.95 -2.49 7.20
C ARG A 73 2.25 -3.77 7.96
N GLU A 74 1.25 -4.56 8.32
CA GLU A 74 1.47 -5.83 9.03
C GLU A 74 2.36 -6.77 8.20
N CYS A 75 2.09 -6.88 6.90
CA CYS A 75 2.88 -7.71 6.00
C CYS A 75 4.36 -7.27 5.99
N ILE A 76 4.63 -5.96 5.90
CA ILE A 76 5.99 -5.41 5.99
C ILE A 76 6.63 -5.75 7.34
N THR A 77 5.94 -5.49 8.45
CA THR A 77 6.48 -5.77 9.79
C THR A 77 6.81 -7.27 9.94
N SER A 78 5.95 -8.15 9.43
CA SER A 78 6.17 -9.60 9.42
C SER A 78 7.39 -10.00 8.60
N LEU A 79 7.58 -9.42 7.40
CA LEU A 79 8.72 -9.68 6.52
C LEU A 79 10.04 -9.20 7.14
N VAL A 80 10.06 -7.99 7.69
CA VAL A 80 11.25 -7.43 8.37
C VAL A 80 11.63 -8.27 9.59
N SER A 81 10.63 -8.69 10.38
CA SER A 81 10.86 -9.55 11.55
C SER A 81 11.40 -10.93 11.17
N ARG A 82 10.96 -11.51 10.04
CA ARG A 82 11.50 -12.78 9.50
C ARG A 82 12.95 -12.65 9.03
N GLY A 83 13.33 -11.46 8.59
CA GLY A 83 14.72 -11.10 8.31
C GLY A 83 15.58 -10.89 9.57
N THR A 84 15.02 -11.10 10.77
CA THR A 84 15.67 -10.88 12.07
C THR A 84 16.17 -9.44 12.29
N PHE A 85 15.67 -8.49 11.50
CA PHE A 85 15.93 -7.07 11.70
C PHE A 85 15.09 -6.51 12.86
N PRO A 86 15.50 -5.36 13.45
CA PRO A 86 14.68 -4.65 14.42
C PRO A 86 13.28 -4.33 13.89
N GLN A 87 12.32 -4.21 14.80
CA GLN A 87 10.94 -3.89 14.47
C GLN A 87 10.83 -2.53 13.78
N LEU A 88 9.98 -2.48 12.75
CA LEU A 88 9.67 -1.29 11.95
C LEU A 88 8.19 -0.91 12.10
#